data_AF-A0A920QUE5-F1
#
_entry.id   AF-A0A920QUE5-F1
#
_cell.length_a   1.000
_cell.length_b   1.000
_cell.length_c   1.000
_cell.angle_alpha   90.00
_cell.angle_beta   90.00
_cell.angle_gamma   90.00
#
_symmetry.space_group_name_H-M   'P 1'
#
loop_
_entity.id
_entity.type
_entity.pdbx_description
1 polymer ?
#
loop_
_entity_poly.entity_id
_entity_poly.type
_entity_poly.pdbx_seq_one_letter_code
_entity_poly.pdbx_strand_id
1 'polypeptide(L)'
;MANSILWTLEPTFPFYQNSDWEAVGSQGFVYKLTEQDSMLFNKNSYLKIIEYDKDNNDHLDGIMRIHDAEPIRISRSITDYQILFDLPKSKTILAFDDSNLIAYLTFGWSTNKPGIIESGGLTEGIESLIKYFLENEMRDKNTQALVPLHKTTMGELLNSKKPKDCLPIEKAQGMGYQMNRINNMEVLLKSMYKYFQIKSINLNTSFSISLKDTNETVGISLNKGKVEISNHKQPRHINLSRRNLTQLIFGTHHKISEIEIDLDLKKIFDSIFPYRFTIWPLDKC
;
A
#
# COMPACT_ATOMS: atom_id res chain seq x y z
N MET A 1 -4.78 1.36 -19.61
CA MET A 1 -4.47 1.44 -18.16
C MET A 1 -5.79 1.54 -17.39
N ALA A 2 -6.04 0.69 -16.39
CA ALA A 2 -7.33 0.61 -15.70
C ALA A 2 -7.58 1.76 -14.70
N ASN A 3 -6.54 2.15 -13.96
CA ASN A 3 -6.57 3.13 -12.88
C ASN A 3 -5.32 4.00 -12.96
N SER A 4 -5.43 5.27 -12.57
CA SER A 4 -4.32 6.20 -12.37
C SER A 4 -4.30 6.67 -10.93
N ILE A 5 -3.10 6.94 -10.40
CA ILE A 5 -2.87 7.29 -9.00
C ILE A 5 -1.94 8.50 -8.96
N LEU A 6 -2.24 9.42 -8.05
CA LEU A 6 -1.36 10.54 -7.72
C LEU A 6 -1.43 10.82 -6.21
N TRP A 7 -0.48 11.61 -5.71
CA TRP A 7 -0.47 12.08 -4.32
C TRP A 7 -0.52 13.61 -4.26
N THR A 8 -1.29 14.14 -3.33
CA THR A 8 -1.47 15.59 -3.12
C THR A 8 -1.28 15.96 -1.66
N LEU A 9 -0.95 17.23 -1.39
CA LEU A 9 -1.00 17.76 -0.03
C LEU A 9 -2.44 18.05 0.42
N GLU A 10 -3.37 18.22 -0.52
CA GLU A 10 -4.77 18.52 -0.26
C GLU A 10 -5.68 17.37 -0.73
N PRO A 11 -6.51 16.79 0.16
CA PRO A 11 -7.35 15.63 -0.18
C PRO A 11 -8.50 15.99 -1.12
N THR A 12 -8.90 17.26 -1.17
CA THR A 12 -9.98 17.73 -2.03
C THR A 12 -9.51 19.01 -2.70
N PHE A 13 -9.27 18.94 -4.01
CA PHE A 13 -8.88 20.10 -4.80
C PHE A 13 -9.72 20.13 -6.09
N PRO A 14 -10.53 21.18 -6.33
CA PRO A 14 -11.47 21.22 -7.45
C PRO A 14 -10.84 20.94 -8.82
N PHE A 15 -9.60 21.39 -9.04
CA PHE A 15 -8.88 21.12 -10.28
C PHE A 15 -8.77 19.62 -10.60
N TYR A 16 -8.38 18.81 -9.61
CA TYR A 16 -8.28 17.36 -9.77
C TYR A 16 -9.66 16.70 -9.86
N GLN A 17 -10.60 17.13 -9.01
CA GLN A 17 -11.95 16.56 -8.98
C GLN A 17 -12.75 16.82 -10.26
N ASN A 18 -12.52 17.96 -10.93
CA ASN A 18 -13.10 18.26 -12.24
C ASN A 18 -12.57 17.34 -13.36
N SER A 19 -11.47 16.63 -13.10
CA SER A 19 -10.88 15.62 -14.00
C SER A 19 -11.04 14.20 -13.44
N ASP A 20 -12.09 13.96 -12.64
CA ASP A 20 -12.49 12.69 -12.03
C ASP A 20 -11.53 12.06 -11.03
N TRP A 21 -10.52 12.79 -10.58
CA TRP A 21 -9.68 12.34 -9.47
C TRP A 21 -10.45 12.44 -8.16
N GLU A 22 -10.34 11.43 -7.32
CA GLU A 22 -10.96 11.44 -6.01
C GLU A 22 -10.00 10.93 -4.95
N ALA A 23 -9.93 11.61 -3.80
CA ALA A 23 -9.18 11.09 -2.67
C ALA A 23 -9.87 9.87 -2.07
N VAL A 24 -9.06 8.90 -1.68
CA VAL A 24 -9.53 7.60 -1.19
C VAL A 24 -9.23 7.45 0.29
N GLY A 25 -9.83 6.42 0.90
CA GLY A 25 -9.47 5.99 2.25
C GLY A 25 -7.97 5.68 2.34
N SER A 26 -7.40 5.83 3.54
CA SER A 26 -5.96 5.65 3.75
C SER A 26 -5.47 4.32 3.21
N GLN A 27 -4.35 4.33 2.48
CA GLN A 27 -3.75 3.17 1.83
C GLN A 27 -2.45 2.69 2.50
N GLY A 28 -2.22 3.10 3.74
CA GLY A 28 -1.14 2.58 4.56
C GLY A 28 -1.20 3.09 5.99
N PHE A 29 -0.18 2.77 6.76
CA PHE A 29 0.03 3.25 8.12
C PHE A 29 1.38 3.94 8.25
N VAL A 30 1.48 4.75 9.29
CA VAL A 30 2.75 5.30 9.78
C VAL A 30 2.87 5.04 11.27
N TYR A 31 4.05 4.59 11.68
CA TYR A 31 4.45 4.53 13.07
C TYR A 31 5.41 5.69 13.35
N LYS A 32 5.15 6.47 14.39
CA LYS A 32 6.12 7.47 14.87
C LYS A 32 7.15 6.79 15.75
N LEU A 33 8.42 7.08 15.54
CA LEU A 33 9.54 6.47 16.25
C LEU A 33 10.48 7.55 16.79
N THR A 34 11.20 7.20 17.84
CA THR A 34 12.24 8.00 18.50
C THR A 34 13.45 7.13 18.78
N GLU A 35 14.59 7.75 19.11
CA GLU A 35 15.80 7.02 19.50
C GLU A 35 15.55 6.04 20.66
N GLN A 36 14.72 6.45 21.63
CA GLN A 36 14.39 5.64 22.81
C GLN A 36 13.61 4.37 22.45
N ASP A 37 12.86 4.38 21.34
CA ASP A 37 12.15 3.20 20.87
C ASP A 37 13.12 2.08 20.44
N SER A 38 14.43 2.35 20.27
CA SER A 38 15.46 1.32 20.03
C SER A 38 15.50 0.24 21.11
N MET A 39 15.08 0.55 22.34
CA MET A 39 14.98 -0.41 23.45
C MET A 39 13.86 -1.44 23.26
N LEU A 40 12.89 -1.17 22.37
CA LEU A 40 11.80 -2.09 22.06
C LEU A 40 12.22 -3.20 21.08
N PHE A 41 13.30 -2.99 20.35
CA PHE A 41 13.78 -3.89 19.31
C PHE A 41 15.04 -4.63 19.77
N ASN A 42 15.13 -5.91 19.45
CA ASN A 42 16.28 -6.75 19.76
C ASN A 42 17.40 -6.57 18.73
N LYS A 43 18.66 -6.61 19.20
CA LYS A 43 19.83 -6.76 18.33
C LYS A 43 20.22 -8.23 18.29
N ASN A 44 20.23 -8.84 17.12
CA ASN A 44 20.82 -10.15 16.93
C ASN A 44 22.31 -9.98 16.64
N SER A 45 23.17 -10.26 17.63
CA SER A 45 24.61 -10.01 17.54
C SER A 45 25.34 -10.88 16.52
N TYR A 46 24.76 -12.00 16.11
CA TYR A 46 25.30 -12.86 15.06
C TYR A 46 25.08 -12.28 13.66
N LEU A 47 24.13 -11.34 13.49
CA LEU A 47 23.86 -10.71 12.20
C LEU A 47 24.91 -9.65 11.86
N LYS A 48 25.43 -9.74 10.64
CA LYS A 48 26.29 -8.71 10.06
C LYS A 48 25.41 -7.68 9.36
N ILE A 49 25.45 -6.44 9.83
CA ILE A 49 24.76 -5.31 9.19
C ILE A 49 25.76 -4.55 8.31
N ILE A 50 25.44 -4.39 7.03
CA ILE A 50 26.24 -3.62 6.07
C ILE A 50 25.38 -2.66 5.25
N GLU A 51 26.01 -1.67 4.63
CA GLU A 51 25.36 -0.82 3.64
C GLU A 51 25.22 -1.54 2.30
N TYR A 52 24.12 -1.28 1.59
CA TYR A 52 23.93 -1.71 0.22
C TYR A 52 24.97 -1.07 -0.70
N ASP A 53 25.81 -1.91 -1.28
CA ASP A 53 26.71 -1.56 -2.38
C ASP A 53 26.05 -1.82 -3.73
N LYS A 54 25.92 -0.77 -4.55
CA LYS A 54 25.30 -0.83 -5.88
C LYS A 54 26.16 -1.53 -6.94
N ASP A 55 27.46 -1.62 -6.70
CA ASP A 55 28.40 -2.32 -7.59
C ASP A 55 28.47 -3.82 -7.26
N ASN A 56 27.78 -4.26 -6.19
CA ASN A 56 27.68 -5.65 -5.78
C ASN A 56 26.33 -6.28 -6.21
N ASN A 57 26.38 -7.10 -7.26
CA ASN A 57 25.19 -7.79 -7.78
C ASN A 57 24.53 -8.73 -6.75
N ASP A 58 25.30 -9.36 -5.86
CA ASP A 58 24.74 -10.29 -4.86
C ASP A 58 23.79 -9.58 -3.88
N HIS A 59 24.05 -8.29 -3.61
CA HIS A 59 23.16 -7.48 -2.79
C HIS A 59 21.83 -7.25 -3.49
N LEU A 60 21.87 -6.81 -4.75
CA LEU A 60 20.68 -6.53 -5.54
C LEU A 60 19.84 -7.81 -5.73
N ASP A 61 20.47 -8.91 -6.12
CA ASP A 61 19.82 -10.21 -6.30
C ASP A 61 19.16 -10.70 -5.01
N GLY A 62 19.83 -10.49 -3.87
CA GLY A 62 19.28 -10.80 -2.56
C GLY A 62 18.03 -9.98 -2.24
N ILE A 63 18.08 -8.66 -2.45
CA ILE A 63 16.93 -7.77 -2.22
C ILE A 63 15.77 -8.16 -3.14
N MET A 64 16.05 -8.38 -4.43
CA MET A 64 15.06 -8.81 -5.42
C MET A 64 14.38 -10.10 -4.98
N ARG A 65 15.15 -11.11 -4.55
CA ARG A 65 14.59 -12.38 -4.05
C ARG A 65 13.68 -12.18 -2.84
N ILE A 66 14.08 -11.34 -1.89
CA ILE A 66 13.27 -11.04 -0.70
C ILE A 66 11.98 -10.31 -1.09
N HIS A 67 12.09 -9.24 -1.87
CA HIS A 67 10.94 -8.45 -2.32
C HIS A 67 10.00 -9.28 -3.19
N ASP A 68 10.52 -10.12 -4.10
CA ASP A 68 9.70 -10.94 -4.99
C ASP A 68 8.99 -12.12 -4.29
N ALA A 69 9.40 -12.45 -3.07
CA ALA A 69 8.69 -13.39 -2.23
C ALA A 69 7.43 -12.77 -1.57
N GLU A 70 7.31 -11.44 -1.55
CA GLU A 70 6.13 -10.77 -0.97
C GLU A 70 4.87 -11.05 -1.81
N PRO A 71 3.75 -11.46 -1.17
CA PRO A 71 2.55 -11.87 -1.87
C PRO A 71 1.82 -10.68 -2.52
N ILE A 72 2.00 -9.47 -1.98
CA ILE A 72 1.41 -8.23 -2.49
C ILE A 72 2.52 -7.21 -2.69
N ARG A 73 2.94 -7.04 -3.94
CA ARG A 73 4.06 -6.16 -4.32
C ARG A 73 3.84 -5.52 -5.69
N ILE A 74 4.61 -4.48 -5.95
CA ILE A 74 4.75 -3.92 -7.30
C ILE A 74 5.81 -4.72 -8.04
N SER A 75 5.54 -5.07 -9.29
CA SER A 75 6.58 -5.67 -10.13
C SER A 75 7.57 -4.57 -10.53
N ARG A 76 8.85 -4.79 -10.23
CA ARG A 76 9.97 -3.92 -10.59
C ARG A 76 10.84 -4.65 -11.61
N SER A 77 11.28 -3.95 -12.65
CA SER A 77 12.39 -4.41 -13.49
C SER A 77 13.71 -4.29 -12.72
N ILE A 78 14.78 -4.93 -13.23
CA ILE A 78 16.13 -4.79 -12.65
C ILE A 78 16.54 -3.31 -12.60
N THR A 79 16.27 -2.57 -13.68
CA THR A 79 16.54 -1.13 -13.75
C THR A 79 15.75 -0.35 -12.70
N ASP A 80 14.48 -0.70 -12.45
CA ASP A 80 13.69 -0.05 -11.40
C ASP A 80 14.31 -0.27 -10.02
N TYR A 81 14.74 -1.49 -9.69
CA TYR A 81 15.42 -1.75 -8.42
C TYR A 81 16.71 -0.93 -8.27
N GLN A 82 17.54 -0.88 -9.32
CA GLN A 82 18.78 -0.11 -9.32
C GLN A 82 18.51 1.38 -9.08
N ILE A 83 17.50 1.95 -9.74
CA ILE A 83 17.12 3.36 -9.58
C ILE A 83 16.59 3.63 -8.17
N LEU A 84 15.68 2.78 -7.67
CA LEU A 84 15.00 3.00 -6.41
C LEU A 84 15.95 2.90 -5.20
N PHE A 85 16.93 2.01 -5.24
CA PHE A 85 17.91 1.87 -4.16
C PHE A 85 19.13 2.80 -4.26
N ASP A 86 19.28 3.55 -5.37
CA ASP A 86 20.29 4.61 -5.55
C ASP A 86 19.65 6.02 -5.45
N LEU A 87 18.43 6.13 -4.90
CA LEU A 87 17.75 7.43 -4.78
C LEU A 87 18.54 8.39 -3.89
N PRO A 88 18.74 9.66 -4.30
CA PRO A 88 19.40 10.66 -3.49
C PRO A 88 18.70 10.85 -2.14
N LYS A 89 19.51 11.05 -1.09
CA LYS A 89 19.03 11.22 0.29
C LYS A 89 18.27 10.00 0.85
N SER A 90 18.63 8.81 0.36
CA SER A 90 18.22 7.53 0.91
C SER A 90 19.42 6.61 1.11
N LYS A 91 19.30 5.65 2.03
CA LYS A 91 20.29 4.60 2.27
C LYS A 91 19.52 3.29 2.44
N THR A 92 20.12 2.21 1.95
CA THR A 92 19.65 0.84 2.22
C THR A 92 20.70 0.10 3.04
N ILE A 93 20.28 -0.52 4.13
CA ILE A 93 21.10 -1.38 4.96
C ILE A 93 20.61 -2.82 4.88
N LEU A 94 21.54 -3.76 4.99
CA LEU A 94 21.36 -5.18 4.75
C LEU A 94 21.74 -5.96 6.01
N ALA A 95 20.97 -6.99 6.35
CA ALA A 95 21.30 -7.94 7.41
C ALA A 95 21.66 -9.30 6.82
N PHE A 96 22.86 -9.76 7.12
CA PHE A 96 23.37 -11.06 6.74
C PHE A 96 23.44 -11.99 7.95
N ASP A 97 22.95 -13.21 7.77
CA ASP A 97 23.30 -14.36 8.60
C ASP A 97 24.37 -15.16 7.85
N ASP A 98 25.59 -15.14 8.37
CA ASP A 98 26.81 -15.52 7.65
C ASP A 98 26.92 -14.84 6.26
N SER A 99 26.73 -15.59 5.18
CA SER A 99 26.76 -15.12 3.79
C SER A 99 25.38 -14.91 3.19
N ASN A 100 24.30 -15.22 3.92
CA ASN A 100 22.95 -15.16 3.40
C ASN A 100 22.29 -13.83 3.77
N LEU A 101 21.89 -13.06 2.76
CA LEU A 101 21.03 -11.90 2.99
C LEU A 101 19.65 -12.37 3.47
N ILE A 102 19.28 -11.99 4.70
CA ILE A 102 18.00 -12.38 5.31
C ILE A 102 17.00 -11.22 5.42
N ALA A 103 17.47 -9.96 5.39
CA ALA A 103 16.62 -8.78 5.43
C ALA A 103 17.31 -7.54 4.84
N TYR A 104 16.50 -6.59 4.40
CA TYR A 104 16.95 -5.25 4.00
C TYR A 104 16.01 -4.19 4.58
N LEU A 105 16.53 -2.96 4.74
CA LEU A 105 15.77 -1.80 5.19
C LEU A 105 16.26 -0.55 4.47
N THR A 106 15.34 0.14 3.81
CA THR A 106 15.58 1.41 3.12
C THR A 106 14.97 2.56 3.90
N PHE A 107 15.75 3.61 4.11
CA PHE A 107 15.33 4.80 4.83
C PHE A 107 15.83 6.08 4.15
N GLY A 108 15.16 7.19 4.40
CA GLY A 108 15.46 8.48 3.80
C GLY A 108 15.56 9.63 4.79
N TRP A 109 16.18 10.70 4.33
CA TRP A 109 16.28 12.01 5.01
C TRP A 109 15.90 13.15 4.06
N SER A 110 15.14 12.83 3.00
CA SER A 110 14.52 13.84 2.16
C SER A 110 13.28 14.43 2.85
N THR A 111 12.91 15.65 2.46
CA THR A 111 11.71 16.32 3.00
C THR A 111 10.42 15.62 2.60
N ASN A 112 10.40 14.91 1.46
CA ASN A 112 9.23 14.21 0.95
C ASN A 112 9.14 12.73 1.39
N LYS A 113 10.21 12.11 1.91
CA LYS A 113 10.19 10.73 2.43
C LYS A 113 11.23 10.53 3.55
N PRO A 114 11.08 11.19 4.72
CA PRO A 114 11.97 10.94 5.84
C PRO A 114 11.59 9.65 6.57
N GLY A 115 12.58 9.03 7.22
CA GLY A 115 12.42 7.84 8.06
C GLY A 115 12.52 6.52 7.29
N ILE A 116 12.01 5.45 7.88
CA ILE A 116 12.00 4.10 7.29
C ILE A 116 10.91 4.05 6.22
N ILE A 117 11.31 3.74 4.98
CA ILE A 117 10.47 3.81 3.79
C ILE A 117 9.97 2.42 3.40
N GLU A 118 10.88 1.44 3.45
CA GLU A 118 10.66 0.08 2.95
C GLU A 118 11.54 -0.91 3.72
N SER A 119 11.05 -2.13 3.93
CA SER A 119 11.88 -3.26 4.37
C SER A 119 11.25 -4.58 3.91
N GLY A 120 12.07 -5.62 3.85
CA GLY A 120 11.64 -6.97 3.56
C GLY A 120 12.57 -8.00 4.19
N GLY A 121 12.07 -9.22 4.36
CA GLY A 121 12.83 -10.36 4.87
C GLY A 121 12.35 -10.90 6.21
N LEU A 122 13.24 -11.59 6.91
CA LEU A 122 12.94 -12.27 8.17
C LEU A 122 12.79 -11.28 9.33
N THR A 123 11.93 -11.61 10.30
CA THR A 123 11.61 -10.75 11.45
C THR A 123 12.84 -10.35 12.24
N GLU A 124 13.74 -11.28 12.52
CA GLU A 124 14.96 -11.05 13.30
C GLU A 124 15.95 -10.09 12.61
N GLY A 125 16.01 -10.16 11.27
CA GLY A 125 16.78 -9.26 10.43
C GLY A 125 16.19 -7.86 10.45
N ILE A 126 14.89 -7.73 10.16
CA ILE A 126 14.19 -6.44 10.18
C ILE A 126 14.26 -5.79 11.57
N GLU A 127 14.05 -6.56 12.65
CA GLU A 127 14.15 -6.06 14.02
C GLU A 127 15.54 -5.47 14.31
N SER A 128 16.60 -6.17 13.90
CA SER A 128 17.98 -5.72 14.07
C SER A 128 18.28 -4.48 13.22
N LEU A 129 17.75 -4.39 12.00
CA LEU A 129 17.91 -3.24 11.12
C LEU A 129 17.18 -2.00 11.63
N ILE A 130 15.96 -2.15 12.17
CA ILE A 130 15.21 -1.04 12.80
C ILE A 130 15.99 -0.50 13.99
N LYS A 131 16.47 -1.40 14.87
CA LYS A 131 17.28 -1.00 16.01
C LYS A 131 18.55 -0.26 15.57
N TYR A 132 19.28 -0.82 14.61
CA TYR A 132 20.49 -0.20 14.05
C TYR A 132 20.21 1.20 13.51
N PHE A 133 19.13 1.36 12.74
CA PHE A 133 18.71 2.65 12.20
C PHE A 133 18.45 3.68 13.32
N LEU A 134 17.69 3.30 14.35
CA LEU A 134 17.35 4.19 15.47
C LEU A 134 18.59 4.61 16.28
N GLU A 135 19.57 3.71 16.46
CA GLU A 135 20.78 3.96 17.25
C GLU A 135 21.88 4.70 16.48
N ASN A 136 21.96 4.54 15.15
CA ASN A 136 23.16 4.94 14.38
C ASN A 136 22.87 5.89 13.22
N GLU A 137 21.66 5.87 12.65
CA GLU A 137 21.35 6.56 11.38
C GLU A 137 20.28 7.64 11.53
N MET A 138 19.52 7.62 12.62
CA MET A 138 18.48 8.62 12.89
C MET A 138 19.12 10.00 13.10
N ARG A 139 18.64 11.01 12.35
CA ARG A 139 19.17 12.40 12.41
C ARG A 139 18.33 13.35 13.24
N ASP A 140 17.03 13.11 13.30
CA ASP A 140 16.06 13.96 13.99
C ASP A 140 15.55 13.27 15.25
N LYS A 141 15.16 14.04 16.28
CA LYS A 141 14.61 13.50 17.53
C LYS A 141 13.41 12.56 17.33
N ASN A 142 12.64 12.82 16.27
CA ASN A 142 11.50 11.99 15.87
C ASN A 142 11.70 11.55 14.43
N THR A 143 11.35 10.29 14.15
CA THR A 143 11.31 9.72 12.81
C THR A 143 10.00 8.96 12.60
N GLN A 144 9.88 8.28 11.47
CA GLN A 144 8.69 7.54 11.11
C GLN A 144 9.04 6.25 10.38
N ALA A 145 8.14 5.26 10.46
CA ALA A 145 8.19 4.06 9.64
C ALA A 145 6.89 3.95 8.84
N LEU A 146 7.03 3.85 7.52
CA LEU A 146 5.93 3.76 6.59
C LEU A 146 5.60 2.29 6.33
N VAL A 147 4.34 1.92 6.51
CA VAL A 147 3.91 0.52 6.43
C VAL A 147 2.72 0.40 5.46
N PRO A 148 2.73 -0.55 4.52
CA PRO A 148 1.57 -0.81 3.67
C PRO A 148 0.36 -1.38 4.47
N LEU A 149 -0.87 -1.32 3.92
CA LEU A 149 -2.05 -1.90 4.60
C LEU A 149 -2.09 -3.43 4.60
N HIS A 150 -1.38 -4.08 3.68
CA HIS A 150 -1.29 -5.53 3.70
C HIS A 150 -0.30 -5.97 4.77
N LYS A 151 -0.44 -7.23 5.17
CA LYS A 151 0.40 -7.85 6.17
C LYS A 151 1.84 -7.93 5.66
N THR A 152 2.77 -7.29 6.35
CA THR A 152 4.22 -7.35 6.11
C THR A 152 4.94 -7.66 7.42
N THR A 153 6.15 -8.23 7.33
CA THR A 153 6.97 -8.54 8.51
C THR A 153 7.23 -7.29 9.36
N MET A 154 7.58 -6.15 8.74
CA MET A 154 7.76 -4.88 9.46
C MET A 154 6.46 -4.37 10.10
N GLY A 155 5.33 -4.47 9.38
CA GLY A 155 4.04 -4.05 9.92
C GLY A 155 3.62 -4.85 11.14
N GLU A 156 3.79 -6.17 11.12
CA GLU A 156 3.53 -7.02 12.28
C GLU A 156 4.45 -6.71 13.46
N LEU A 157 5.75 -6.54 13.20
CA LEU A 157 6.73 -6.22 14.21
C LEU A 157 6.40 -4.88 14.90
N LEU A 158 6.17 -3.82 14.12
CA LEU A 158 5.81 -2.50 14.65
C LEU A 158 4.48 -2.53 15.40
N ASN A 159 3.48 -3.26 14.90
CA ASN A 159 2.21 -3.43 15.61
C ASN A 159 2.39 -4.17 16.94
N SER A 160 3.26 -5.17 16.99
CA SER A 160 3.55 -5.90 18.23
C SER A 160 4.31 -5.04 19.25
N LYS A 161 5.27 -4.24 18.82
CA LYS A 161 6.12 -3.44 19.71
C LYS A 161 5.48 -2.11 20.11
N LYS A 162 4.66 -1.53 19.23
CA LYS A 162 4.15 -0.16 19.37
C LYS A 162 2.71 0.00 18.83
N PRO A 163 1.73 -0.79 19.32
CA PRO A 163 0.38 -0.86 18.76
C PRO A 163 -0.40 0.47 18.81
N LYS A 164 -0.10 1.33 19.79
CA LYS A 164 -0.83 2.59 20.03
C LYS A 164 -0.39 3.76 19.14
N ASP A 165 0.75 3.64 18.46
CA ASP A 165 1.32 4.72 17.65
C ASP A 165 1.11 4.52 16.14
N CYS A 166 0.22 3.58 15.78
CA CYS A 166 -0.21 3.34 14.40
C CYS A 166 -1.22 4.41 13.97
N LEU A 167 -0.85 5.22 12.97
CA LEU A 167 -1.69 6.29 12.42
C LEU A 167 -1.88 6.09 10.92
N PRO A 168 -2.94 6.66 10.30
CA PRO A 168 -3.07 6.71 8.85
C PRO A 168 -1.85 7.33 8.18
N ILE A 169 -1.41 6.81 7.03
CA ILE A 169 -0.17 7.22 6.36
C ILE A 169 -0.12 8.70 5.97
N GLU A 170 -1.28 9.36 5.83
CA GLU A 170 -1.41 10.80 5.56
C GLU A 170 -0.87 11.66 6.71
N LYS A 171 -0.71 11.09 7.92
CA LYS A 171 -0.06 11.73 9.07
C LYS A 171 1.48 11.64 9.00
N ALA A 172 2.02 10.93 8.02
CA ALA A 172 3.45 10.90 7.75
C ALA A 172 3.91 12.18 7.05
N GLN A 173 5.12 12.61 7.37
CA GLN A 173 5.76 13.69 6.62
C GLN A 173 6.04 13.22 5.20
N GLY A 174 5.67 14.04 4.22
CA GLY A 174 5.99 13.84 2.81
C GLY A 174 5.09 12.87 2.03
N MET A 175 4.11 12.22 2.68
CA MET A 175 3.27 11.21 2.02
C MET A 175 2.00 11.75 1.35
N GLY A 176 1.42 12.83 1.90
CA GLY A 176 0.18 13.42 1.40
C GLY A 176 -1.01 12.45 1.36
N TYR A 177 -2.01 12.81 0.56
CA TYR A 177 -3.24 12.06 0.32
C TYR A 177 -3.17 11.37 -1.03
N GLN A 178 -3.59 10.11 -1.08
CA GLN A 178 -3.72 9.39 -2.35
C GLN A 178 -5.02 9.77 -3.04
N MET A 179 -4.94 10.11 -4.33
CA MET A 179 -6.09 10.24 -5.21
C MET A 179 -6.04 9.18 -6.31
N ASN A 180 -7.19 8.61 -6.61
CA ASN A 180 -7.35 7.63 -7.67
C ASN A 180 -8.26 8.18 -8.76
N ARG A 181 -8.01 7.77 -10.00
CA ARG A 181 -8.92 7.98 -11.13
C ARG A 181 -9.08 6.69 -11.90
N ILE A 182 -10.30 6.15 -11.87
CA ILE A 182 -10.65 4.96 -12.64
C ILE A 182 -10.79 5.38 -14.11
N ASN A 183 -9.89 4.91 -14.97
CA ASN A 183 -9.91 5.26 -16.38
C ASN A 183 -10.89 4.35 -17.16
N ASN A 184 -11.01 3.08 -16.76
CA ASN A 184 -11.90 2.11 -17.37
C ASN A 184 -12.44 1.14 -16.28
N MET A 185 -13.75 1.14 -16.06
CA MET A 185 -14.38 0.38 -14.97
C MET A 185 -14.35 -1.13 -15.25
N GLU A 186 -14.72 -1.57 -16.45
CA GLU A 186 -14.70 -2.99 -16.82
C GLU A 186 -13.30 -3.61 -16.67
N VAL A 187 -12.25 -2.97 -17.19
CA VAL A 187 -10.88 -3.47 -17.10
C VAL A 187 -10.41 -3.50 -15.64
N LEU A 188 -10.75 -2.50 -14.82
CA LEU A 188 -10.43 -2.50 -13.40
C LEU A 188 -11.11 -3.67 -12.68
N LEU A 189 -12.43 -3.82 -12.82
CA LEU A 189 -13.18 -4.88 -12.15
C LEU A 189 -12.73 -6.27 -12.61
N LYS A 190 -12.43 -6.46 -13.89
CA LYS A 190 -11.83 -7.72 -14.40
C LYS A 190 -10.44 -7.98 -13.81
N SER A 191 -9.61 -6.96 -13.63
CA SER A 191 -8.30 -7.13 -12.98
C SER A 191 -8.42 -7.53 -11.50
N MET A 192 -9.54 -7.20 -10.86
CA MET A 192 -9.87 -7.59 -9.49
C MET A 192 -10.50 -8.99 -9.38
N TYR A 193 -10.50 -9.81 -10.44
CA TYR A 193 -11.14 -11.12 -10.45
C TYR A 193 -10.74 -12.01 -9.24
N LYS A 194 -9.44 -12.18 -9.00
CA LYS A 194 -8.94 -12.96 -7.85
C LYS A 194 -9.36 -12.38 -6.51
N TYR A 195 -9.41 -11.05 -6.40
CA TYR A 195 -9.89 -10.36 -5.20
C TYR A 195 -11.36 -10.69 -4.94
N PHE A 196 -12.21 -10.64 -5.97
CA PHE A 196 -13.61 -11.05 -5.85
C PHE A 196 -13.75 -12.53 -5.50
N GLN A 197 -12.91 -13.41 -6.05
CA GLN A 197 -12.95 -14.84 -5.69
C GLN A 197 -12.71 -15.04 -4.20
N ILE A 198 -11.69 -14.38 -3.63
CA ILE A 198 -11.34 -14.49 -2.21
C ILE A 198 -12.44 -13.89 -1.34
N LYS A 199 -12.93 -12.68 -1.67
CA LYS A 199 -13.96 -11.99 -0.88
C LYS A 199 -15.33 -12.67 -0.95
N SER A 200 -15.61 -13.42 -2.01
CA SER A 200 -16.91 -14.05 -2.24
C SER A 200 -17.05 -15.49 -1.74
N ILE A 201 -16.07 -16.04 -1.01
CA ILE A 201 -16.12 -17.43 -0.51
C ILE A 201 -17.42 -17.72 0.25
N ASN A 202 -17.91 -16.74 1.03
CA ASN A 202 -19.14 -16.86 1.83
C ASN A 202 -20.31 -16.02 1.27
N LEU A 203 -20.24 -15.61 0.01
CA LEU A 203 -21.27 -14.77 -0.62
C LEU A 203 -22.03 -15.54 -1.70
N ASN A 204 -23.33 -15.26 -1.81
CA ASN A 204 -24.17 -15.68 -2.93
C ASN A 204 -25.06 -14.49 -3.34
N THR A 205 -24.59 -13.71 -4.30
CA THR A 205 -25.24 -12.46 -4.70
C THR A 205 -24.84 -12.06 -6.11
N SER A 206 -25.67 -11.26 -6.78
CA SER A 206 -25.29 -10.53 -7.97
C SER A 206 -25.71 -9.08 -7.85
N PHE A 207 -24.91 -8.21 -8.47
CA PHE A 207 -25.16 -6.78 -8.53
C PHE A 207 -24.56 -6.16 -9.81
N SER A 208 -25.01 -4.97 -10.16
CA SER A 208 -24.42 -4.18 -11.24
C SER A 208 -24.04 -2.78 -10.79
N ILE A 209 -22.96 -2.29 -11.38
CA ILE A 209 -22.51 -0.91 -11.25
C ILE A 209 -22.62 -0.27 -12.63
N SER A 210 -23.33 0.85 -12.70
CA SER A 210 -23.49 1.65 -13.91
C SER A 210 -22.90 3.04 -13.70
N LEU A 211 -22.18 3.56 -14.70
CA LEU A 211 -21.62 4.91 -14.67
C LEU A 211 -22.59 5.91 -15.30
N LYS A 212 -22.96 6.96 -14.55
CA LYS A 212 -23.81 8.06 -15.03
C LYS A 212 -23.20 8.80 -16.22
N ASP A 213 -21.87 8.90 -16.23
CA ASP A 213 -21.12 9.74 -17.16
C ASP A 213 -20.94 9.08 -18.55
N THR A 214 -20.97 7.74 -18.61
CA THR A 214 -20.67 6.97 -19.83
C THR A 214 -21.72 5.94 -20.22
N ASN A 215 -22.74 5.72 -19.38
CA ASN A 215 -23.70 4.60 -19.47
C ASN A 215 -23.06 3.19 -19.49
N GLU A 216 -21.76 3.09 -19.19
CA GLU A 216 -21.08 1.81 -18.99
C GLU A 216 -21.73 1.06 -17.83
N THR A 217 -21.99 -0.24 -18.02
CA THR A 217 -22.57 -1.10 -16.97
C THR A 217 -21.76 -2.39 -16.87
N VAL A 218 -21.39 -2.75 -15.64
CA VAL A 218 -20.73 -4.01 -15.33
C VAL A 218 -21.57 -4.77 -14.31
N GLY A 219 -21.97 -5.99 -14.67
CA GLY A 219 -22.60 -6.95 -13.79
C GLY A 219 -21.57 -7.89 -13.17
N ILE A 220 -21.74 -8.16 -11.88
CA ILE A 220 -20.91 -9.09 -11.11
C ILE A 220 -21.82 -10.10 -10.44
N SER A 221 -21.55 -11.38 -10.67
CA SER A 221 -22.19 -12.50 -9.98
C SER A 221 -21.16 -13.25 -9.14
N LEU A 222 -21.49 -13.45 -7.86
CA LEU A 222 -20.63 -14.02 -6.84
C LEU A 222 -21.33 -15.22 -6.22
N ASN A 223 -20.74 -16.40 -6.31
CA ASN A 223 -21.30 -17.63 -5.75
C ASN A 223 -20.20 -18.51 -5.16
N LYS A 224 -19.97 -18.37 -3.85
CA LYS A 224 -19.02 -19.18 -3.07
C LYS A 224 -17.64 -19.29 -3.71
N GLY A 225 -17.06 -18.14 -4.07
CA GLY A 225 -15.75 -18.04 -4.73
C GLY A 225 -15.79 -18.16 -6.27
N LYS A 226 -16.92 -18.56 -6.87
CA LYS A 226 -17.12 -18.43 -8.32
C LYS A 226 -17.50 -16.98 -8.65
N VAL A 227 -16.80 -16.41 -9.62
CA VAL A 227 -16.99 -15.02 -10.05
C VAL A 227 -17.30 -15.00 -11.53
N GLU A 228 -18.36 -14.29 -11.90
CA GLU A 228 -18.69 -13.94 -13.28
C GLU A 228 -18.77 -12.41 -13.39
N ILE A 229 -18.11 -11.85 -14.40
CA ILE A 229 -18.14 -10.42 -14.70
C ILE A 229 -18.63 -10.27 -16.14
N SER A 230 -19.73 -9.55 -16.31
CA SER A 230 -20.38 -9.34 -17.61
C SER A 230 -20.78 -7.87 -17.80
N ASN A 231 -21.27 -7.55 -19.00
CA ASN A 231 -21.84 -6.25 -19.33
C ASN A 231 -23.37 -6.21 -19.13
N HIS A 232 -23.95 -7.26 -18.52
CA HIS A 232 -25.39 -7.35 -18.32
C HIS A 232 -25.80 -6.75 -16.97
N LYS A 233 -26.87 -5.96 -17.00
CA LYS A 233 -27.47 -5.37 -15.81
C LYS A 233 -28.16 -6.46 -14.96
N GLN A 234 -27.82 -6.48 -13.67
CA GLN A 234 -28.39 -7.36 -12.66
C GLN A 234 -29.58 -6.67 -11.96
N PRO A 235 -30.48 -7.44 -11.28
CA PRO A 235 -31.61 -6.86 -10.56
C PRO A 235 -31.19 -5.82 -9.52
N ARG A 236 -30.20 -6.15 -8.69
CA ARG A 236 -29.55 -5.21 -7.77
C ARG A 236 -28.58 -4.35 -8.58
N HIS A 237 -28.76 -3.04 -8.58
CA HIS A 237 -27.91 -2.16 -9.36
C HIS A 237 -27.80 -0.78 -8.74
N ILE A 238 -26.67 -0.12 -9.01
CA ILE A 238 -26.41 1.26 -8.58
C ILE A 238 -25.86 2.10 -9.74
N ASN A 239 -26.29 3.34 -9.81
CA ASN A 239 -25.79 4.32 -10.76
C ASN A 239 -24.84 5.29 -10.03
N LEU A 240 -23.56 5.32 -10.41
CA LEU A 240 -22.51 6.12 -9.77
C LEU A 240 -21.89 7.09 -10.77
N SER A 241 -21.39 8.24 -10.30
CA SER A 241 -20.37 8.97 -11.05
C SER A 241 -19.05 8.20 -10.97
N ARG A 242 -18.10 8.50 -11.86
CA ARG A 242 -16.74 7.92 -11.79
C ARG A 242 -16.06 8.17 -10.45
N ARG A 243 -16.25 9.35 -9.86
CA ARG A 243 -15.76 9.70 -8.52
C ARG A 243 -16.37 8.84 -7.42
N ASN A 244 -17.69 8.64 -7.42
CA ASN A 244 -18.33 7.77 -6.43
C ASN A 244 -17.90 6.31 -6.61
N LEU A 245 -17.67 5.85 -7.85
CA LEU A 245 -17.10 4.53 -8.07
C LEU A 245 -15.70 4.41 -7.42
N THR A 246 -14.86 5.44 -7.55
CA THR A 246 -13.55 5.49 -6.90
C THR A 246 -13.66 5.38 -5.37
N GLN A 247 -14.57 6.15 -4.76
CA GLN A 247 -14.84 6.07 -3.32
C GLN A 247 -15.33 4.68 -2.90
N LEU A 248 -16.24 4.07 -3.67
CA LEU A 248 -16.75 2.74 -3.40
C LEU A 248 -15.63 1.70 -3.43
N ILE A 249 -14.81 1.70 -4.48
CA ILE A 249 -13.78 0.69 -4.68
C ILE A 249 -12.64 0.84 -3.67
N PHE A 250 -12.14 2.06 -3.44
CA PHE A 250 -10.91 2.26 -2.66
C PHE A 250 -11.16 2.78 -1.23
N GLY A 251 -12.42 3.00 -0.87
CA GLY A 251 -12.84 3.58 0.39
C GLY A 251 -12.95 5.10 0.32
N THR A 252 -13.83 5.66 1.14
CA THR A 252 -14.09 7.10 1.21
C THR A 252 -13.07 7.77 2.12
N HIS A 253 -12.48 8.88 1.67
CA HIS A 253 -11.66 9.73 2.52
C HIS A 253 -12.53 10.48 3.54
N HIS A 254 -12.11 10.58 4.81
CA HIS A 254 -12.90 11.16 5.91
C HIS A 254 -13.36 12.63 5.73
N LYS A 255 -12.75 13.38 4.79
CA LYS A 255 -13.17 14.76 4.44
C LYS A 255 -14.18 14.82 3.28
N ILE A 256 -14.58 13.68 2.72
CA ILE A 256 -15.51 13.60 1.59
C ILE A 256 -16.80 12.95 2.11
N SER A 257 -17.94 13.47 1.68
CA SER A 257 -19.24 12.89 1.98
C SER A 257 -19.33 11.45 1.47
N GLU A 258 -19.89 10.56 2.28
CA GLU A 258 -20.10 9.17 1.86
C GLU A 258 -21.12 9.09 0.72
N ILE A 259 -20.98 8.03 -0.09
CA ILE A 259 -21.93 7.70 -1.14
C ILE A 259 -23.22 7.23 -0.49
N GLU A 260 -24.34 7.75 -0.94
CA GLU A 260 -25.66 7.22 -0.58
C GLU A 260 -25.91 5.91 -1.32
N ILE A 261 -26.06 4.82 -0.56
CA ILE A 261 -26.26 3.46 -1.07
C ILE A 261 -27.42 2.84 -0.30
N ASP A 262 -28.34 2.20 -1.02
CA ASP A 262 -29.41 1.41 -0.42
C ASP A 262 -28.86 0.36 0.56
N LEU A 263 -29.58 0.10 1.66
CA LEU A 263 -29.10 -0.75 2.75
C LEU A 263 -28.74 -2.17 2.30
N ASP A 264 -29.46 -2.74 1.34
CA ASP A 264 -29.19 -4.10 0.87
C ASP A 264 -27.93 -4.15 0.01
N LEU A 265 -27.70 -3.14 -0.83
CA LEU A 265 -26.47 -2.98 -1.60
C LEU A 265 -25.27 -2.66 -0.70
N LYS A 266 -25.47 -1.81 0.32
CA LYS A 266 -24.42 -1.43 1.26
C LYS A 266 -23.86 -2.65 1.99
N LYS A 267 -24.71 -3.57 2.47
CA LYS A 267 -24.25 -4.83 3.09
C LYS A 267 -23.38 -5.67 2.17
N ILE A 268 -23.74 -5.76 0.88
CA ILE A 268 -22.96 -6.48 -0.12
C ILE A 268 -21.62 -5.78 -0.33
N PHE A 269 -21.63 -4.47 -0.54
CA PHE A 269 -20.43 -3.69 -0.81
C PHE A 269 -19.48 -3.65 0.38
N ASP A 270 -19.96 -3.52 1.61
CA ASP A 270 -19.11 -3.54 2.82
C ASP A 270 -18.40 -4.89 3.00
N SER A 271 -18.94 -5.98 2.42
CA SER A 271 -18.29 -7.30 2.43
C SER A 271 -17.20 -7.46 1.37
N ILE A 272 -17.23 -6.62 0.33
CA ILE A 272 -16.36 -6.73 -0.85
C ILE A 272 -15.33 -5.60 -0.89
N PHE A 273 -15.71 -4.39 -0.53
CA PHE A 273 -14.89 -3.18 -0.58
C PHE A 273 -14.61 -2.68 0.85
N PRO A 274 -13.54 -1.89 1.06
CA PRO A 274 -12.62 -1.34 0.07
C PRO A 274 -11.58 -2.36 -0.42
N TYR A 275 -11.22 -2.23 -1.69
CA TYR A 275 -10.04 -2.82 -2.30
C TYR A 275 -8.82 -1.97 -1.95
N ARG A 276 -7.88 -2.59 -1.24
CA ARG A 276 -6.64 -1.96 -0.80
C ARG A 276 -5.60 -2.09 -1.90
N PHE A 277 -5.38 -1.00 -2.64
CA PHE A 277 -4.39 -0.94 -3.70
C PHE A 277 -3.12 -0.31 -3.16
N THR A 278 -2.30 -1.12 -2.50
CA THR A 278 -1.14 -0.62 -1.78
C THR A 278 0.06 -0.45 -2.70
N ILE A 279 0.54 0.78 -2.80
CA ILE A 279 1.80 1.14 -3.44
C ILE A 279 2.83 1.34 -2.34
N TRP A 280 3.98 0.69 -2.46
CA TRP A 280 5.01 0.85 -1.46
C TRP A 280 5.57 2.28 -1.50
N PRO A 281 5.93 2.87 -0.36
CA PRO A 281 6.39 4.25 -0.30
C PRO A 281 7.60 4.55 -1.20
N LEU A 282 8.47 3.57 -1.44
CA LEU A 282 9.63 3.71 -2.31
C LEU A 282 9.24 3.89 -3.78
N ASP A 283 8.18 3.20 -4.23
CA ASP A 283 7.65 3.30 -5.61
C ASP A 283 6.87 4.60 -5.88
N LYS A 284 6.69 5.46 -4.87
CA LYS A 284 6.14 6.79 -5.08
C LYS A 284 7.23 7.68 -5.68
N CYS A 285 7.23 7.92 -6.99
CA CYS A 285 8.10 8.95 -7.58
C CYS A 285 7.44 10.33 -7.50
#